data_AF-A0A6M1M4K3-F1
#
_entry.id   AF-A0A6M1M4K3-F1
#
_cell.length_a   1.000
_cell.length_b   1.000
_cell.length_c   1.000
_cell.angle_alpha   90.00
_cell.angle_beta   90.00
_cell.angle_gamma   90.00
#
_symmetry.space_group_name_H-M   'P 1'
#
loop_
_entity.id
_entity.type
_entity.pdbx_description
1 polymer ?
#
loop_
_entity_poly.entity_id
_entity_poly.type
_entity_poly.pdbx_seq_one_letter_code
_entity_poly.pdbx_strand_id
1 'polypeptide(L)' 'MVDDGSYEIRITTGEAGAILRAATERAAAAKAETLIRRAHSRGAAIVVAVTGSDGQAVRRLELYLADVVSDVERS' A
#
# COMPACT_ATOMS: atom_id res chain seq x y z
N MET A 1 -9.26 -9.96 24.12
CA MET A 1 -9.58 -8.78 23.32
C MET A 1 -8.61 -8.83 22.15
N VAL A 2 -9.06 -9.30 20.98
CA VAL A 2 -8.19 -9.29 19.80
C VAL A 2 -8.19 -7.86 19.29
N ASP A 3 -7.05 -7.18 19.40
CA ASP A 3 -6.83 -5.94 18.68
C ASP A 3 -7.05 -6.23 17.20
N ASP A 4 -8.22 -5.82 16.70
CA ASP A 4 -8.56 -5.78 15.27
C ASP A 4 -7.80 -4.60 14.62
N GLY A 5 -6.49 -4.54 14.88
CA GLY A 5 -5.54 -3.55 14.40
C GLY A 5 -4.86 -4.00 13.10
N SER A 6 -5.53 -4.83 12.31
CA SER A 6 -5.00 -5.26 11.01
C SER A 6 -5.23 -4.18 9.97
N TYR A 7 -4.15 -3.77 9.33
CA TYR A 7 -4.16 -2.91 8.15
C TYR A 7 -4.33 -3.78 6.91
N GLU A 8 -5.25 -3.39 6.04
CA GLU A 8 -5.42 -3.99 4.72
C GLU A 8 -5.07 -2.94 3.65
N ILE A 9 -4.14 -3.28 2.77
CA ILE A 9 -3.75 -2.44 1.65
C ILE A 9 -4.15 -3.15 0.38
N ARG A 10 -4.95 -2.49 -0.43
CA ARG A 10 -5.38 -2.97 -1.74
C ARG A 10 -4.61 -2.23 -2.82
N ILE A 11 -3.76 -2.95 -3.54
CA ILE A 11 -2.99 -2.42 -4.66
C ILE A 11 -3.56 -3.00 -5.93
N THR A 12 -4.26 -2.18 -6.70
CA THR A 12 -4.74 -2.55 -8.03
C THR A 12 -3.64 -2.24 -9.04
N THR A 13 -2.99 -3.28 -9.56
CA THR A 13 -2.14 -3.17 -10.74
C THR A 13 -2.91 -3.64 -11.96
N GLY A 14 -2.46 -3.26 -13.16
CA GLY A 14 -3.06 -3.71 -14.42
C GLY A 14 -3.18 -5.24 -14.57
N GLU A 15 -2.42 -6.05 -13.81
CA GLU A 15 -2.40 -7.51 -13.97
C GLU A 15 -3.37 -8.30 -13.08
N ALA A 16 -3.81 -7.84 -11.90
CA ALA A 16 -4.67 -8.69 -11.05
C ALA A 16 -5.30 -8.03 -9.81
N GLY A 17 -4.70 -6.95 -9.29
CA GLY A 17 -5.06 -6.44 -7.97
C GLY A 17 -4.61 -7.35 -6.82
N ALA A 18 -3.62 -6.90 -6.06
CA ALA A 18 -3.12 -7.55 -4.87
C ALA A 18 -3.77 -6.97 -3.60
N ILE A 19 -4.14 -7.83 -2.66
CA ILE A 19 -4.58 -7.43 -1.31
C ILE A 19 -3.51 -7.87 -0.32
N LEU A 20 -3.01 -6.93 0.46
CA LEU A 20 -1.99 -7.13 1.47
C LEU A 20 -2.58 -6.91 2.84
N ARG A 21 -2.30 -7.84 3.75
CA ARG A 21 -2.67 -7.70 5.16
C ARG A 21 -1.43 -7.61 6.03
N ALA A 22 -1.48 -6.70 6.99
CA ALA A 22 -0.40 -6.46 7.93
C ALA A 22 -0.96 -6.16 9.33
N ALA A 23 -0.23 -6.57 10.35
CA ALA A 23 -0.60 -6.34 11.75
C ALA A 23 -0.23 -4.93 12.25
N THR A 24 0.57 -4.17 11.49
CA THR A 24 1.05 -2.83 11.87
C THR A 24 1.15 -1.91 10.66
N GLU A 25 1.05 -0.60 10.90
CA GLU A 25 1.20 0.45 9.90
C GLU A 25 2.51 0.27 9.10
N ARG A 26 3.62 0.08 9.83
CA ARG A 26 4.96 -0.09 9.24
C ARG A 26 5.08 -1.34 8.37
N ALA A 27 4.50 -2.46 8.82
CA ALA A 27 4.52 -3.69 8.03
C ALA A 27 3.64 -3.55 6.77
N ALA A 28 2.55 -2.79 6.85
CA ALA A 28 1.69 -2.48 5.72
C ALA A 28 2.48 -1.64 4.69
N ALA A 29 3.10 -0.55 5.13
CA ALA A 29 3.94 0.33 4.32
C ALA A 29 5.04 -0.45 3.56
N ALA A 30 5.84 -1.25 4.26
CA ALA A 30 6.95 -1.98 3.65
C ALA A 30 6.50 -3.00 2.58
N LYS A 31 5.40 -3.72 2.86
CA LYS A 31 4.83 -4.68 1.89
C LYS A 31 4.30 -3.95 0.64
N ALA A 32 3.63 -2.83 0.84
CA ALA A 32 3.06 -2.05 -0.24
C ALA A 32 4.15 -1.42 -1.11
N GLU A 33 5.17 -0.80 -0.50
CA GLU A 33 6.32 -0.24 -1.22
C GLU A 33 7.00 -1.30 -2.11
N THR A 34 7.27 -2.49 -1.56
CA THR A 34 7.89 -3.58 -2.30
C THR A 34 7.08 -3.95 -3.55
N LEU A 35 5.75 -4.00 -3.43
CA LEU A 35 4.87 -4.32 -4.55
C LEU A 35 4.75 -3.17 -5.55
N ILE A 36 4.72 -1.92 -5.09
CA ILE A 36 4.73 -0.74 -5.96
C ILE A 36 5.98 -0.74 -6.83
N ARG A 37 7.17 -0.88 -6.21
CA ARG A 37 8.45 -0.94 -6.94
C ARG A 37 8.50 -2.09 -7.95
N ARG A 38 7.96 -3.26 -7.57
CA ARG A 38 7.88 -4.43 -8.47
C ARG A 38 6.88 -4.24 -9.62
N ALA A 39 5.76 -3.57 -9.38
CA ALA A 39 4.77 -3.28 -10.41
C ALA A 39 5.31 -2.22 -11.39
N HIS A 40 5.99 -1.21 -10.87
CA HIS A 40 6.65 -0.18 -11.66
C HIS A 40 7.72 -0.78 -12.58
N SER A 41 8.57 -1.67 -12.08
CA SER A 41 9.59 -2.33 -12.91
C SER A 41 9.02 -3.20 -14.03
N ARG A 42 7.72 -3.52 -13.98
CA ARG A 42 6.97 -4.23 -15.03
C ARG A 42 6.20 -3.30 -15.97
N GLY A 43 6.23 -1.98 -15.74
CA GLY A 43 5.46 -1.00 -16.50
C GLY A 43 3.95 -1.08 -16.26
N ALA A 44 3.51 -1.66 -15.13
CA ALA A 44 2.09 -1.76 -14.81
C ALA A 44 1.61 -0.46 -14.15
N ALA A 45 0.43 0.03 -14.56
CA ALA A 45 -0.24 1.10 -13.84
C ALA A 45 -0.59 0.66 -12.41
N ILE A 46 -0.39 1.53 -11.43
CA ILE A 46 -0.52 1.24 -10.01
C ILE A 46 -1.57 2.17 -9.39
N VAL A 47 -2.59 1.59 -8.79
CA VAL A 47 -3.58 2.30 -7.97
C VAL A 47 -3.55 1.68 -6.58
N VAL A 48 -3.40 2.52 -5.55
CA VAL A 48 -3.31 2.07 -4.15
C VAL A 48 -4.52 2.58 -3.38
N ALA A 49 -5.11 1.70 -2.57
CA ALA A 49 -6.14 2.03 -1.60
C ALA A 49 -5.77 1.40 -0.25
N VAL A 50 -5.99 2.11 0.84
CA VAL A 50 -5.66 1.66 2.19
C VAL A 50 -6.95 1.59 3.01
N THR A 51 -7.15 0.47 3.70
CA THR A 51 -8.25 0.25 4.63
C THR A 51 -7.69 -0.17 5.99
N GLY A 52 -8.32 0.28 7.06
CA GLY A 52 -7.88 -0.02 8.41
C GLY A 52 -8.79 0.61 9.46
N SER A 53 -8.70 0.10 10.68
CA SER A 53 -9.55 0.51 11.80
C SER A 53 -9.21 1.90 12.34
N ASP A 54 -7.98 2.38 12.11
CA ASP A 54 -7.51 3.72 12.51
C ASP A 54 -7.42 4.64 11.28
N GLY A 55 -8.38 5.58 11.16
CA GLY A 55 -8.45 6.52 10.05
C GLY A 55 -7.26 7.49 9.96
N GLN A 56 -6.61 7.84 11.07
CA GLN A 56 -5.41 8.68 11.05
C GLN A 56 -4.21 7.89 10.52
N ALA A 57 -4.07 6.63 10.93
CA ALA A 57 -3.04 5.73 10.39
C ALA A 57 -3.27 5.41 8.90
N VAL A 58 -4.52 5.19 8.49
CA VAL A 58 -4.89 5.04 7.08
C VAL A 58 -4.45 6.26 6.28
N ARG A 59 -4.77 7.47 6.75
CA ARG A 59 -4.39 8.70 6.05
C ARG A 59 -2.88 8.87 5.93
N ARG A 60 -2.10 8.54 6.97
CA ARG A 60 -0.63 8.57 6.91
C ARG A 60 -0.08 7.59 5.88
N LEU A 61 -0.63 6.37 5.84
CA LEU A 61 -0.26 5.36 4.84
C LEU A 61 -0.62 5.80 3.43
N GLU A 62 -1.80 6.37 3.20
CA GLU A 62 -2.20 6.88 1.88
C GLU A 62 -1.21 7.94 1.37
N LEU A 63 -0.87 8.92 2.22
CA LEU A 63 0.09 9.97 1.86
C LEU A 63 1.48 9.40 1.58
N TYR A 64 1.95 8.50 2.44
CA TYR A 64 3.24 7.84 2.26
C TYR A 64 3.29 7.02 0.96
N LEU A 65 2.25 6.24 0.66
CA LEU A 65 2.22 5.41 -0.55
C LEU A 65 2.04 6.24 -1.82
N ALA A 66 1.30 7.35 -1.76
CA ALA A 66 1.20 8.29 -2.88
C ALA A 66 2.57 8.93 -3.19
N ASP A 67 3.34 9.28 -2.16
CA ASP A 67 4.71 9.78 -2.32
C ASP A 67 5.62 8.72 -2.96
N VAL A 68 5.55 7.47 -2.49
CA VAL A 68 6.29 6.34 -3.06
C VAL A 68 5.94 6.09 -4.53
N VAL A 69 4.65 6.12 -4.89
CA VAL A 69 4.21 5.98 -6.30
C VAL A 69 4.78 7.11 -7.14
N SER A 70 4.70 8.35 -6.65
CA SER A 70 5.25 9.52 -7.35
C SER A 70 6.77 9.46 -7.52
N ASP A 71 7.48 8.94 -6.52
CA ASP A 71 8.94 8.73 -6.54
C ASP A 71 9.33 7.70 -7.59
N VAL A 72 8.65 6.54 -7.63
CA VAL A 72 8.96 5.51 -8.63
C VAL A 72 8.60 5.94 -10.03
N GLU A 73 7.50 6.67 -10.25
CA GLU A 73 7.12 7.19 -11.59
C GLU A 73 8.08 8.27 -12.12
N ARG A 74 8.86 8.90 -11.23
CA ARG A 74 9.88 9.89 -11.61
C ARG A 74 11.24 9.23 -11.94
N SER A 75 11.46 7.99 -11.52
CA SER A 75 12.73 7.26 -11.68
C SER A 75 12.81 6.46 -12.96
#